data_AF-A0A8T0EF31-F1
#
_entry.id   AF-A0A8T0EF31-F1
#
_cell.length_a   1.000
_cell.length_b   1.000
_cell.length_c   1.000
_cell.angle_alpha   90.00
_cell.angle_beta   90.00
_cell.angle_gamma   90.00
#
_symmetry.space_group_name_H-M   'P 1'
#
loop_
_entity.id
_entity.type
_entity.pdbx_description
1 polymer ?
#
loop_
_entity_poly.entity_id
_entity_poly.type
_entity_poly.pdbx_seq_one_letter_code
_entity_poly.pdbx_strand_id
1 'polypeptide(L)'
;MELKEIEEPTVPGTSELSKNKYFCNICGKSFPSRYNVKRHEKNKHGVTEIEEPSVSEHDFDSFSSFEAWKLDIEKSTKSFFRKYTKDVVNADGSVACYYKCHRSGVFVSRGKGKRHLKINGNNKIDGYCLAKIKVVKNEDKCRITFTETHVGHSCDLGHLFLSKEDRYTLATKMASNIPFDVILDCVRTSMSDEGLERMHLLTRKDLHNIKKSFHLSSSAIKDDNDYISVNMWDRVYDRLIVLNKGKVSRKLVELRNRHKKSLACNFTISPSNDGKYVVTSSDERELYVVYENKENCECRLKCDECKKCIQTYVCSCMDSIIRWNM
;
A
#
# COMPACT_ATOMS: atom_id res chain seq x y z
N MET A 1 -4.22 22.61 55.24
CA MET A 1 -4.04 22.74 53.78
C MET A 1 -4.99 21.73 53.15
N GLU A 2 -6.24 22.17 52.97
CA GLU A 2 -7.34 21.32 52.49
C GLU A 2 -7.15 21.05 50.99
N LEU A 3 -7.11 19.77 50.64
CA LEU A 3 -7.11 19.29 49.27
C LEU A 3 -8.53 19.48 48.71
N LYS A 4 -8.69 20.43 47.80
CA LYS A 4 -9.93 20.60 47.03
C LYS A 4 -10.10 19.40 46.11
N GLU A 5 -11.20 18.67 46.29
CA GLU A 5 -11.72 17.69 45.34
C GLU A 5 -11.96 18.38 43.99
N ILE A 6 -11.35 17.84 42.93
CA ILE A 6 -11.60 18.27 41.56
C ILE A 6 -12.77 17.43 41.06
N GLU A 7 -13.95 18.04 40.94
CA GLU A 7 -15.13 17.42 40.34
C GLU A 7 -14.83 17.02 38.88
N GLU A 8 -14.93 15.73 38.58
CA GLU A 8 -14.87 15.22 37.21
C GLU A 8 -16.13 15.68 36.44
N PRO A 9 -16.00 16.18 35.19
CA PRO A 9 -17.16 16.61 34.43
C PRO A 9 -18.02 15.42 34.03
N THR A 10 -19.20 15.32 34.64
CA THR A 10 -20.28 14.39 34.30
C THR A 10 -20.69 14.57 32.84
N VAL A 11 -20.52 13.51 32.03
CA VAL A 11 -20.95 13.48 30.62
C VAL A 11 -22.45 13.18 30.55
N PRO A 12 -23.31 14.07 29.99
CA PRO A 12 -24.74 13.79 29.89
C PRO A 12 -25.01 12.67 28.88
N GLY A 13 -25.87 11.74 29.29
CA GLY A 13 -26.38 10.67 28.44
C GLY A 13 -27.57 11.11 27.57
N THR A 14 -27.69 10.38 26.45
CA THR A 14 -28.89 10.08 25.66
C THR A 14 -29.55 11.13 24.77
N SER A 15 -29.86 10.65 23.55
CA SER A 15 -31.03 10.98 22.72
C SER A 15 -31.29 12.45 22.36
N GLU A 16 -30.89 12.83 21.15
CA GLU A 16 -31.74 13.48 20.14
C GLU A 16 -30.99 13.60 18.81
N LEU A 17 -31.63 13.24 17.71
CA LEU A 17 -31.10 13.31 16.35
C LEU A 17 -30.73 14.76 15.99
N SER A 18 -29.46 15.14 16.13
CA SER A 18 -29.05 16.51 15.84
C SER A 18 -29.13 16.78 14.33
N LYS A 19 -30.00 17.72 13.95
CA LYS A 19 -30.27 18.20 12.58
C LYS A 19 -29.08 18.93 11.92
N ASN A 20 -27.88 18.89 12.52
CA ASN A 20 -26.70 19.63 12.09
C ASN A 20 -25.60 18.70 11.57
N LYS A 21 -25.55 18.52 10.25
CA LYS A 21 -24.63 17.59 9.55
C LYS A 21 -23.25 18.18 9.26
N TYR A 22 -23.05 19.49 9.42
CA TYR A 22 -21.82 20.18 9.04
C TYR A 22 -21.24 20.92 10.24
N PHE A 23 -19.94 21.13 10.28
CA PHE A 23 -19.29 21.89 11.35
C PHE A 23 -18.06 22.62 10.83
N CYS A 24 -17.63 23.63 11.59
CA CYS A 24 -16.43 24.40 11.30
C CYS A 24 -15.18 23.65 11.78
N ASN A 25 -14.21 23.48 10.89
CA ASN A 25 -12.96 22.77 11.21
C ASN A 25 -12.00 23.59 12.09
N ILE A 26 -12.26 24.89 12.28
CA ILE A 26 -11.41 25.80 13.09
C ILE A 26 -11.87 25.83 14.56
N CYS A 27 -13.19 25.79 14.81
CA CYS A 27 -13.73 25.95 16.16
C CYS A 27 -14.77 24.90 16.59
N GLY A 28 -15.05 23.90 15.74
CA GLY A 28 -15.93 22.77 16.09
C GLY A 28 -17.42 23.06 16.15
N LYS A 29 -17.88 24.30 15.88
CA LYS A 29 -19.32 24.65 15.88
C LYS A 29 -20.08 23.90 14.79
N SER A 30 -21.25 23.35 15.13
CA SER A 30 -22.11 22.60 14.21
C SER A 30 -23.18 23.49 13.54
N PHE A 31 -23.57 23.12 12.33
CA PHE A 31 -24.45 23.88 11.46
C PHE A 31 -25.34 22.96 10.61
N PRO A 32 -26.55 23.40 10.24
CA PRO A 32 -27.49 22.61 9.43
C PRO A 32 -27.12 22.56 7.94
N SER A 33 -26.31 23.49 7.44
CA SER A 33 -25.93 23.58 6.02
C SER A 33 -24.46 23.99 5.82
N ARG A 34 -23.87 23.60 4.67
CA ARG A 34 -22.52 24.06 4.28
C ARG A 34 -22.43 25.57 4.11
N TYR A 35 -23.49 26.20 3.64
CA TYR A 35 -23.55 27.65 3.49
C TYR A 35 -23.33 28.35 4.84
N ASN A 36 -23.94 27.82 5.92
CA ASN A 36 -23.79 28.37 7.26
C ASN A 36 -22.37 28.20 7.82
N VAL A 37 -21.72 27.07 7.55
CA VAL A 37 -20.30 26.86 7.90
C VAL A 37 -19.41 27.87 7.18
N LYS A 38 -19.56 28.02 5.86
CA LYS A 38 -18.78 28.99 5.06
C LYS A 38 -18.96 30.43 5.57
N ARG A 39 -20.20 30.83 5.84
CA ARG A 39 -20.50 32.15 6.40
C ARG A 39 -19.87 32.33 7.78
N HIS A 40 -19.89 31.29 8.61
CA HIS A 40 -19.24 31.32 9.91
C HIS A 40 -17.72 31.44 9.79
N GLU A 41 -17.08 30.66 8.92
CA GLU A 41 -15.64 30.71 8.67
C GLU A 41 -15.18 32.09 8.19
N LYS A 42 -15.94 32.69 7.26
CA LYS A 42 -15.70 34.06 6.79
C LYS A 42 -15.82 35.09 7.92
N ASN A 43 -16.92 35.03 8.68
CA ASN A 43 -17.26 36.09 9.63
C ASN A 43 -16.56 35.97 10.99
N LYS A 44 -16.14 34.77 11.39
CA LYS A 44 -15.54 34.51 12.72
C LYS A 44 -14.07 34.15 12.67
N HIS A 45 -13.60 33.59 11.56
CA HIS A 45 -12.19 33.21 11.39
C HIS A 45 -11.47 34.04 10.32
N GLY A 46 -12.15 35.06 9.76
CA GLY A 46 -11.53 35.96 8.80
C GLY A 46 -11.06 35.25 7.53
N VAL A 47 -11.67 34.11 7.17
CA VAL A 47 -11.39 33.41 5.91
C VAL A 47 -12.04 34.24 4.78
N THR A 48 -11.36 35.31 4.39
CA THR A 48 -11.82 36.29 3.39
C THR A 48 -11.63 35.82 1.96
N GLU A 49 -10.66 34.92 1.75
CA GLU A 49 -10.48 34.20 0.50
C GLU A 49 -10.75 32.73 0.78
N ILE A 50 -11.93 32.28 0.36
CA ILE A 50 -11.97 30.92 -0.17
C ILE A 50 -11.11 31.07 -1.43
N GLU A 51 -9.83 30.69 -1.37
CA GLU A 51 -9.19 30.21 -2.59
C GLU A 51 -10.22 29.27 -3.19
N GLU A 52 -10.83 29.65 -4.32
CA GLU A 52 -11.78 28.77 -4.98
C GLU A 52 -11.05 27.44 -5.09
N PRO A 53 -11.61 26.37 -4.49
CA PRO A 53 -10.83 25.17 -4.26
C PRO A 53 -10.34 24.72 -5.62
N SER A 54 -9.02 24.64 -5.82
CA SER A 54 -8.42 24.51 -7.15
C SER A 54 -9.09 23.36 -7.90
N VAL A 55 -9.95 23.72 -8.85
CA VAL A 55 -10.66 22.75 -9.66
C VAL A 55 -9.91 22.63 -10.96
N SER A 56 -9.32 21.46 -11.20
CA SER A 56 -8.71 21.12 -12.47
C SER A 56 -9.57 20.12 -13.21
N GLU A 57 -9.75 20.33 -14.50
CA GLU A 57 -10.38 19.37 -15.40
C GLU A 57 -9.30 18.63 -16.20
N HIS A 58 -9.45 17.32 -16.32
CA HIS A 58 -8.54 16.50 -17.12
C HIS A 58 -9.35 15.54 -17.99
N ASP A 59 -8.90 15.36 -19.23
CA ASP A 59 -9.47 14.40 -20.17
C ASP A 59 -8.49 13.24 -20.35
N PHE A 60 -9.01 12.03 -20.21
CA PHE A 60 -8.28 10.78 -20.41
C PHE A 60 -8.89 10.00 -21.56
N ASP A 61 -8.02 9.31 -22.30
CA ASP A 61 -8.36 8.41 -23.40
C ASP A 61 -8.97 7.09 -22.94
N SER A 62 -8.80 6.73 -21.67
CA SER A 62 -9.35 5.51 -21.08
C SER A 62 -9.54 5.65 -19.56
N PHE A 63 -10.39 4.78 -18.99
CA PHE A 63 -10.52 4.67 -17.53
C PHE A 63 -9.23 4.17 -16.86
N SER A 64 -8.42 3.36 -17.56
CA SER A 64 -7.14 2.87 -17.05
C SER A 64 -6.13 4.00 -16.88
N SER A 65 -6.09 4.95 -17.81
CA SER A 65 -5.23 6.13 -17.75
C SER A 65 -5.61 7.02 -16.54
N PHE A 66 -6.91 7.18 -16.28
CA PHE A 66 -7.40 7.82 -15.06
C PHE A 66 -6.95 7.08 -13.79
N GLU A 67 -7.02 5.74 -13.76
CA GLU A 67 -6.59 4.96 -12.59
C GLU A 67 -5.10 5.13 -12.30
N ALA A 68 -4.26 5.17 -13.34
CA ALA A 68 -2.83 5.45 -13.21
C ALA A 68 -2.57 6.86 -12.65
N TRP A 69 -3.19 7.89 -13.25
CA TRP A 69 -3.09 9.27 -12.77
C TRP A 69 -3.54 9.41 -11.31
N LYS A 70 -4.66 8.76 -10.95
CA LYS A 70 -5.17 8.77 -9.59
C LYS A 70 -4.16 8.15 -8.61
N LEU A 71 -3.52 7.05 -8.97
CA LEU A 71 -2.50 6.42 -8.14
C LEU A 71 -1.30 7.35 -7.90
N ASP A 72 -0.89 8.10 -8.91
CA ASP A 72 0.23 9.03 -8.79
C ASP A 72 -0.10 10.24 -7.91
N ILE A 73 -1.30 10.81 -8.06
CA ILE A 73 -1.79 11.87 -7.15
C ILE A 73 -1.93 11.36 -5.72
N GLU A 74 -2.44 10.14 -5.51
CA GLU A 74 -2.57 9.53 -4.18
C GLU A 74 -1.20 9.35 -3.51
N LYS A 75 -0.16 8.97 -4.28
CA LYS A 75 1.22 8.89 -3.78
C LYS A 75 1.79 10.26 -3.44
N SER A 76 1.66 11.25 -4.33
CA SER A 76 2.24 12.59 -4.13
C SER A 76 1.58 13.32 -2.96
N THR A 77 0.25 13.29 -2.88
CA THR A 77 -0.53 13.96 -1.83
C THR A 77 -0.59 13.17 -0.53
N LYS A 78 -0.03 11.94 -0.50
CA LYS A 78 -0.15 11.00 0.63
C LYS A 78 -1.58 10.87 1.10
N SER A 79 -2.50 10.70 0.15
CA SER A 79 -3.93 10.66 0.38
C SER A 79 -4.58 9.53 -0.43
N PHE A 80 -5.87 9.31 -0.23
CA PHE A 80 -6.62 8.30 -0.97
C PHE A 80 -8.03 8.81 -1.27
N PHE A 81 -8.51 8.48 -2.46
CA PHE A 81 -9.83 8.80 -2.96
C PHE A 81 -10.65 7.51 -3.09
N ARG A 82 -11.68 7.39 -2.26
CA ARG A 82 -12.60 6.24 -2.30
C ARG A 82 -13.86 6.58 -3.08
N LYS A 83 -14.24 5.70 -4.00
CA LYS A 83 -15.55 5.73 -4.65
C LYS A 83 -16.63 5.67 -3.57
N TYR A 84 -17.52 6.66 -3.52
CA TYR A 84 -18.54 6.76 -2.48
C TYR A 84 -19.97 6.72 -3.01
N THR A 85 -20.15 6.91 -4.31
CA THR A 85 -21.44 6.73 -4.99
C THR A 85 -21.43 5.45 -5.81
N LYS A 86 -22.62 4.94 -6.09
CA LYS A 86 -22.81 4.05 -7.23
C LYS A 86 -22.59 4.84 -8.53
N ASP A 87 -22.44 4.13 -9.62
CA ASP A 87 -22.44 4.73 -10.95
C ASP A 87 -23.82 5.32 -11.22
N VAL A 88 -23.83 6.55 -11.73
CA VAL A 88 -25.04 7.32 -12.05
C VAL A 88 -25.06 7.53 -13.55
N VAL A 89 -26.10 7.05 -14.22
CA VAL A 89 -26.29 7.29 -15.65
C VAL A 89 -26.91 8.68 -15.82
N ASN A 90 -26.27 9.51 -16.64
CA ASN A 90 -26.74 10.84 -16.99
C ASN A 90 -27.73 10.77 -18.17
N ALA A 91 -28.46 11.86 -18.40
CA ALA A 91 -29.45 11.92 -19.48
C ALA A 91 -28.84 11.78 -20.89
N ASP A 92 -27.57 12.10 -21.05
CA ASP A 92 -26.79 11.94 -22.28
C ASP A 92 -26.26 10.51 -22.49
N GLY A 93 -26.58 9.57 -21.59
CA GLY A 93 -26.07 8.20 -21.60
C GLY A 93 -24.71 8.02 -20.93
N SER A 94 -24.03 9.11 -20.53
CA SER A 94 -22.74 9.04 -19.86
C SER A 94 -22.85 8.49 -18.44
N VAL A 95 -21.78 7.87 -17.94
CA VAL A 95 -21.76 7.27 -16.59
C VAL A 95 -20.87 8.09 -15.66
N ALA A 96 -21.48 8.72 -14.66
CA ALA A 96 -20.79 9.49 -13.64
C ALA A 96 -20.51 8.69 -12.36
N CYS A 97 -19.32 8.84 -11.80
CA CYS A 97 -18.99 8.33 -10.47
C CYS A 97 -18.16 9.32 -9.66
N TYR A 98 -18.29 9.23 -8.34
CA TYR A 98 -17.71 10.21 -7.43
C TYR A 98 -16.79 9.54 -6.40
N TYR A 99 -15.62 10.13 -6.25
CA TYR A 99 -14.62 9.76 -5.27
C TYR A 99 -14.42 10.90 -4.27
N LYS A 100 -14.19 10.56 -3.01
CA LYS A 100 -13.91 11.52 -1.94
C LYS A 100 -12.68 11.09 -1.15
N CYS A 101 -12.01 12.06 -0.53
CA CYS A 101 -10.93 11.79 0.41
C CYS A 101 -11.33 10.74 1.46
N HIS A 102 -10.44 9.77 1.71
CA HIS A 102 -10.66 8.66 2.63
C HIS A 102 -10.87 9.11 4.08
N ARG A 103 -10.34 10.27 4.46
CA ARG A 103 -10.51 10.92 5.77
C ARG A 103 -11.89 11.55 5.93
N SER A 104 -12.56 11.91 4.83
CA SER A 104 -13.87 12.56 4.83
C SER A 104 -14.99 11.64 5.35
N GLY A 105 -15.85 12.21 6.18
CA GLY A 105 -17.03 11.58 6.79
C GLY A 105 -16.95 11.51 8.32
N VAL A 106 -18.02 11.00 8.92
CA VAL A 106 -18.12 10.73 10.35
C VAL A 106 -17.89 9.24 10.61
N PHE A 107 -17.13 8.92 11.65
CA PHE A 107 -16.95 7.59 12.17
C PHE A 107 -18.26 7.10 12.80
N VAL A 108 -18.78 6.00 12.26
CA VAL A 108 -19.95 5.33 12.82
C VAL A 108 -19.48 4.04 13.48
N SER A 109 -19.50 4.02 14.80
CA SER A 109 -19.16 2.80 15.55
C SER A 109 -20.23 1.74 15.30
N ARG A 110 -19.80 0.51 14.97
CA ARG A 110 -20.69 -0.65 14.80
C ARG A 110 -20.57 -1.67 15.94
N GLY A 111 -19.80 -1.32 16.98
CA GLY A 111 -19.52 -2.20 18.12
C GLY A 111 -20.18 -1.69 19.41
N LYS A 112 -20.16 -2.52 20.46
CA LYS A 112 -20.72 -2.20 21.79
C LYS A 112 -19.90 -1.15 22.58
N GLY A 113 -19.02 -0.38 21.96
CA GLY A 113 -18.21 0.66 22.63
C GLY A 113 -17.16 0.19 23.65
N LYS A 114 -17.02 -1.13 23.91
CA LYS A 114 -16.17 -1.68 24.99
C LYS A 114 -14.65 -1.47 24.82
N ARG A 115 -14.18 -0.92 23.70
CA ARG A 115 -12.75 -0.68 23.45
C ARG A 115 -12.52 0.81 23.30
N HIS A 116 -11.54 1.34 24.02
CA HIS A 116 -11.07 2.71 23.80
C HIS A 116 -10.59 2.89 22.36
N LEU A 117 -10.74 4.11 21.84
CA LEU A 117 -10.14 4.49 20.56
C LEU A 117 -8.62 4.37 20.64
N LYS A 118 -8.00 4.09 19.49
CA LYS A 118 -6.53 4.07 19.38
C LYS A 118 -5.98 5.48 19.61
N ILE A 119 -4.71 5.59 20.01
CA ILE A 119 -4.00 6.88 20.17
C ILE A 119 -4.06 7.70 18.86
N ASN A 120 -3.87 7.05 17.70
CA ASN A 120 -4.00 7.69 16.38
C ASN A 120 -5.46 7.95 15.97
N GLY A 121 -6.42 7.83 16.89
CA GLY A 121 -7.84 8.02 16.62
C GLY A 121 -8.39 7.05 15.57
N ASN A 122 -9.38 7.54 14.84
CA ASN A 122 -10.04 6.80 13.77
C ASN A 122 -9.64 7.37 12.39
N ASN A 123 -9.89 6.63 11.32
CA ASN A 123 -9.47 7.07 9.98
C ASN A 123 -10.30 8.25 9.44
N LYS A 124 -11.44 8.56 10.05
CA LYS A 124 -12.29 9.70 9.70
C LYS A 124 -11.89 10.90 10.55
N ILE A 125 -11.89 12.07 9.93
CA ILE A 125 -11.69 13.36 10.62
C ILE A 125 -12.96 13.84 11.33
N ASP A 126 -13.92 12.95 11.44
CA ASP A 126 -15.29 13.21 11.84
C ASP A 126 -15.95 14.39 11.13
N GLY A 127 -15.48 14.75 9.92
CA GLY A 127 -15.81 15.98 9.19
C GLY A 127 -15.78 15.88 7.68
N TYR A 128 -15.92 17.02 7.01
CA TYR A 128 -15.96 17.07 5.55
C TYR A 128 -14.71 17.69 4.95
N CYS A 129 -13.89 16.82 4.32
CA CYS A 129 -12.82 17.25 3.42
C CYS A 129 -13.39 17.61 2.04
N LEU A 130 -12.92 18.72 1.47
CA LEU A 130 -13.31 19.22 0.14
C LEU A 130 -12.76 18.35 -0.99
N ALA A 131 -11.56 17.77 -0.83
CA ALA A 131 -10.91 16.96 -1.84
C ALA A 131 -11.79 15.82 -2.36
N LYS A 132 -12.03 15.84 -3.67
CA LYS A 132 -12.93 14.91 -4.39
C LYS A 132 -12.56 14.84 -5.86
N ILE A 133 -12.95 13.73 -6.49
CA ILE A 133 -12.84 13.54 -7.94
C ILE A 133 -14.24 13.16 -8.45
N LYS A 134 -14.77 13.92 -9.41
CA LYS A 134 -15.91 13.51 -10.22
C LYS A 134 -15.36 12.94 -11.52
N VAL A 135 -15.82 11.75 -11.90
CA VAL A 135 -15.44 11.09 -13.14
C VAL A 135 -16.69 10.92 -13.99
N VAL A 136 -16.62 11.28 -15.27
CA VAL A 136 -17.67 11.07 -16.26
C VAL A 136 -17.10 10.23 -17.39
N LYS A 137 -17.70 9.06 -17.63
CA LYS A 137 -17.25 8.09 -18.62
C LYS A 137 -18.19 8.10 -19.82
N ASN A 138 -17.60 8.14 -21.01
CA ASN A 138 -18.28 8.10 -22.31
C ASN A 138 -17.61 7.03 -23.16
N GLU A 139 -18.27 5.90 -23.45
CA GLU A 139 -17.72 4.77 -24.23
C GLU A 139 -16.26 4.44 -23.87
N ASP A 140 -15.28 5.05 -24.54
CA ASP A 140 -13.85 4.90 -24.25
C ASP A 140 -13.19 6.10 -23.53
N LYS A 141 -13.77 7.31 -23.56
CA LYS A 141 -13.18 8.52 -22.96
C LYS A 141 -13.62 8.76 -21.53
N CYS A 142 -12.76 9.40 -20.76
CA CYS A 142 -12.99 9.69 -19.35
C CYS A 142 -12.62 11.14 -19.03
N ARG A 143 -13.63 11.95 -18.70
CA ARG A 143 -13.43 13.32 -18.21
C ARG A 143 -13.50 13.34 -16.69
N ILE A 144 -12.56 14.04 -16.05
CA ILE A 144 -12.62 14.25 -14.60
C ILE A 144 -12.69 15.73 -14.24
N THR A 145 -13.33 15.98 -13.11
CA THR A 145 -13.26 17.24 -12.37
C THR A 145 -12.63 16.94 -11.02
N PHE A 146 -11.42 17.43 -10.79
CA PHE A 146 -10.63 17.17 -9.60
C PHE A 146 -10.55 18.42 -8.72
N THR A 147 -10.81 18.25 -7.43
CA THR A 147 -10.56 19.25 -6.41
C THR A 147 -9.47 18.72 -5.48
N GLU A 148 -8.29 19.34 -5.49
CA GLU A 148 -7.12 18.87 -4.73
C GLU A 148 -7.18 19.29 -3.26
N THR A 149 -7.74 20.47 -2.97
CA THR A 149 -7.65 21.12 -1.66
C THR A 149 -8.17 20.23 -0.51
N HIS A 150 -7.26 19.83 0.38
CA HIS A 150 -7.57 19.15 1.64
C HIS A 150 -7.77 20.18 2.75
N VAL A 151 -9.01 20.35 3.21
CA VAL A 151 -9.34 21.29 4.30
C VAL A 151 -9.71 20.52 5.55
N GLY A 152 -9.13 20.95 6.69
CA GLY A 152 -9.46 20.43 8.02
C GLY A 152 -8.69 19.18 8.43
N HIS A 153 -7.70 18.73 7.65
CA HIS A 153 -6.80 17.64 8.05
C HIS A 153 -5.47 17.66 7.30
N SER A 154 -4.43 17.10 7.92
CA SER A 154 -3.18 16.74 7.26
C SER A 154 -3.26 15.35 6.61
N CYS A 155 -2.41 15.13 5.62
CA CYS A 155 -2.23 13.86 4.93
C CYS A 155 -1.10 13.06 5.57
N ASP A 156 -1.38 12.47 6.74
CA ASP A 156 -0.38 11.75 7.52
C ASP A 156 -0.22 10.30 7.03
N LEU A 157 1.04 9.86 6.95
CA LEU A 157 1.38 8.49 6.60
C LEU A 157 0.69 7.45 7.49
N GLY A 158 0.46 7.75 8.78
CA GLY A 158 -0.15 6.82 9.72
C GLY A 158 -1.61 6.43 9.38
N HIS A 159 -2.31 7.24 8.59
CA HIS A 159 -3.68 6.99 8.16
C HIS A 159 -3.78 6.28 6.80
N LEU A 160 -2.64 6.08 6.14
CA LEU A 160 -2.56 5.31 4.91
C LEU A 160 -2.70 3.82 5.17
N PHE A 161 -3.25 3.13 4.17
CA PHE A 161 -3.25 1.68 4.14
C PHE A 161 -1.93 1.19 3.56
N LEU A 162 -1.42 0.07 4.07
CA LEU A 162 -0.37 -0.68 3.37
C LEU A 162 -0.91 -1.12 2.01
N SER A 163 -0.05 -1.05 0.98
CA SER A 163 -0.40 -1.54 -0.35
C SER A 163 -0.70 -3.04 -0.31
N LYS A 164 -1.32 -3.57 -1.36
CA LYS A 164 -1.57 -5.02 -1.44
C LYS A 164 -0.25 -5.78 -1.53
N GLU A 165 0.70 -5.18 -2.21
CA GLU A 165 2.06 -5.65 -2.43
C GLU A 165 2.82 -5.72 -1.09
N ASP A 166 2.80 -4.65 -0.28
CA ASP A 166 3.45 -4.63 1.04
C ASP A 166 2.83 -5.66 1.99
N ARG A 167 1.50 -5.78 1.98
CA ARG A 167 0.81 -6.77 2.80
C ARG A 167 1.21 -8.18 2.42
N TYR A 168 1.45 -8.42 1.13
CA TYR A 168 1.89 -9.70 0.61
C TYR A 168 3.33 -10.00 1.00
N THR A 169 4.26 -9.06 0.81
CA THR A 169 5.68 -9.26 1.19
C THR A 169 5.81 -9.54 2.69
N LEU A 170 5.07 -8.81 3.52
CA LEU A 170 5.01 -9.04 4.96
C LEU A 170 4.41 -10.40 5.30
N ALA A 171 3.32 -10.80 4.64
CA ALA A 171 2.70 -12.11 4.85
C ALA A 171 3.64 -13.26 4.46
N THR A 172 4.40 -13.12 3.37
CA THR A 172 5.41 -14.09 2.96
C THR A 172 6.53 -14.23 3.99
N LYS A 173 7.05 -13.12 4.53
CA LYS A 173 8.04 -13.15 5.61
C LYS A 173 7.51 -13.88 6.86
N MET A 174 6.24 -13.65 7.22
CA MET A 174 5.59 -14.34 8.33
C MET A 174 5.36 -15.83 8.05
N ALA A 175 5.05 -16.19 6.81
CA ALA A 175 4.88 -17.57 6.37
C ALA A 175 6.22 -18.33 6.45
N SER A 176 7.35 -17.67 6.24
CA SER A 176 8.69 -18.23 6.48
C SER A 176 9.10 -18.27 7.96
N ASN A 177 8.16 -18.12 8.90
CA ASN A 177 8.40 -18.09 10.35
C ASN A 177 9.42 -17.03 10.82
N ILE A 178 9.61 -15.95 10.05
CA ILE A 178 10.50 -14.87 10.48
C ILE A 178 9.84 -14.12 11.67
N PRO A 179 10.56 -13.94 12.80
CA PRO A 179 10.03 -13.23 13.95
C PRO A 179 9.61 -11.80 13.60
N PHE A 180 8.56 -11.29 14.24
CA PHE A 180 8.04 -9.95 13.98
C PHE A 180 9.09 -8.86 14.21
N ASP A 181 9.96 -9.02 15.20
CA ASP A 181 11.05 -8.08 15.47
C ASP A 181 12.01 -7.94 14.30
N VAL A 182 12.43 -9.07 13.73
CA VAL A 182 13.30 -9.10 12.55
C VAL A 182 12.59 -8.46 11.35
N ILE A 183 11.30 -8.74 11.15
CA ILE A 183 10.52 -8.11 10.07
C ILE A 183 10.46 -6.59 10.24
N LEU A 184 10.21 -6.11 11.46
CA LEU A 184 10.15 -4.68 11.76
C LEU A 184 11.51 -4.01 11.58
N ASP A 185 12.59 -4.68 12.00
CA ASP A 185 13.95 -4.18 11.88
C ASP A 185 14.36 -4.09 10.41
N CYS A 186 14.16 -5.15 9.63
CA CYS A 186 14.44 -5.15 8.19
C CYS A 186 13.71 -4.03 7.43
N VAL A 187 12.48 -3.71 7.82
CA VAL A 187 11.71 -2.62 7.19
C VAL A 187 12.27 -1.25 7.60
N ARG A 188 12.73 -1.09 8.84
CA ARG A 188 13.36 0.17 9.28
C ARG A 188 14.74 0.37 8.65
N THR A 189 15.50 -0.70 8.44
CA THR A 189 16.82 -0.64 7.80
C THR A 189 16.74 -0.47 6.29
N SER A 190 15.60 -0.81 5.66
CA SER A 190 15.38 -0.58 4.23
C SER A 190 14.94 0.85 3.90
N MET A 191 15.07 1.79 4.83
CA MET A 191 14.78 3.19 4.59
C MET A 191 15.81 3.79 3.61
N SER A 192 15.37 4.12 2.40
CA SER A 192 16.14 4.91 1.44
C SER A 192 16.01 6.41 1.71
N ASP A 193 16.92 7.22 1.16
CA ASP A 193 16.86 8.70 1.19
C ASP A 193 15.61 9.29 0.50
N GLU A 194 14.85 8.47 -0.23
CA GLU A 194 13.64 8.82 -0.97
C GLU A 194 12.42 9.12 -0.07
N GLY A 195 12.56 8.97 1.24
CA GLY A 195 11.62 9.48 2.25
C GLY A 195 10.75 8.43 2.92
N LEU A 196 10.03 8.86 3.96
CA LEU A 196 9.26 7.97 4.82
C LEU A 196 7.95 7.50 4.13
N GLU A 197 7.80 6.19 3.95
CA GLU A 197 6.56 5.57 3.49
C GLU A 197 5.71 4.95 4.62
N ARG A 198 4.45 4.59 4.32
CA ARG A 198 3.54 3.90 5.27
C ARG A 198 4.13 2.62 5.83
N MET A 199 4.89 1.85 5.05
CA MET A 199 5.50 0.59 5.50
C MET A 199 6.51 0.80 6.64
N HIS A 200 7.15 1.96 6.72
CA HIS A 200 8.11 2.25 7.80
C HIS A 200 7.42 2.52 9.15
N LEU A 201 6.12 2.86 9.13
CA LEU A 201 5.29 3.03 10.33
C LEU A 201 4.58 1.72 10.74
N LEU A 202 5.15 0.56 10.41
CA LEU A 202 4.59 -0.72 10.81
C LEU A 202 4.65 -0.91 12.32
N THR A 203 3.55 -1.41 12.87
CA THR A 203 3.46 -1.82 14.26
C THR A 203 3.35 -3.34 14.37
N ARG A 204 3.72 -3.93 15.50
CA ARG A 204 3.43 -5.35 15.79
C ARG A 204 1.94 -5.68 15.61
N LYS A 205 1.05 -4.73 15.91
CA LYS A 205 -0.38 -4.92 15.73
C LYS A 205 -0.77 -5.04 14.25
N ASP A 206 -0.13 -4.27 13.37
CA ASP A 206 -0.32 -4.38 11.93
C ASP A 206 0.09 -5.77 11.44
N LEU A 207 1.25 -6.27 11.89
CA LEU A 207 1.71 -7.62 11.56
C LEU A 207 0.73 -8.70 12.02
N HIS A 208 0.21 -8.61 13.23
CA HIS A 208 -0.84 -9.53 13.70
C HIS A 208 -2.13 -9.44 12.87
N ASN A 209 -2.55 -8.23 12.47
CA ASN A 209 -3.74 -8.05 11.66
C ASN A 209 -3.54 -8.64 10.25
N ILE A 210 -2.35 -8.49 9.68
CA ILE A 210 -1.96 -9.10 8.40
C ILE A 210 -1.97 -10.63 8.55
N LYS A 211 -1.23 -11.18 9.52
CA LYS A 211 -1.19 -12.62 9.85
C LYS A 211 -2.61 -13.20 9.93
N LYS A 212 -3.50 -12.54 10.67
CA LYS A 212 -4.91 -12.93 10.79
C LYS A 212 -5.67 -12.84 9.46
N SER A 213 -5.47 -11.78 8.67
CA SER A 213 -6.16 -11.60 7.38
C SER A 213 -5.78 -12.65 6.33
N PHE A 214 -4.56 -13.18 6.41
CA PHE A 214 -4.09 -14.26 5.56
C PHE A 214 -4.33 -15.65 6.17
N HIS A 215 -5.01 -15.73 7.32
CA HIS A 215 -5.26 -16.98 8.05
C HIS A 215 -3.98 -17.79 8.34
N LEU A 216 -2.86 -17.08 8.52
CA LEU A 216 -1.60 -17.70 8.95
C LEU A 216 -1.78 -18.04 10.43
N SER A 217 -2.12 -19.29 10.73
CA SER A 217 -2.31 -19.75 12.11
C SER A 217 -1.03 -19.52 12.91
N SER A 218 -1.20 -19.12 14.18
CA SER A 218 -0.15 -19.29 15.16
C SER A 218 -0.20 -20.76 15.57
N SER A 219 0.68 -21.60 15.03
CA SER A 219 1.08 -22.79 15.76
C SER A 219 1.82 -22.31 17.01
N ALA A 220 1.06 -21.94 18.05
CA ALA A 220 1.54 -22.10 19.39
C ALA A 220 1.38 -23.59 19.69
N ILE A 221 2.38 -24.38 19.32
CA ILE A 221 2.85 -25.40 20.23
C ILE A 221 4.34 -25.13 20.33
N LYS A 222 4.78 -24.72 21.53
CA LYS A 222 6.12 -25.07 21.98
C LYS A 222 6.05 -26.59 22.13
N ASP A 223 6.33 -27.34 21.08
CA ASP A 223 6.62 -28.77 21.17
C ASP A 223 7.77 -29.08 20.23
N ASP A 224 8.75 -29.77 20.80
CA ASP A 224 10.06 -30.08 20.23
C ASP A 224 10.02 -31.15 19.12
N ASN A 225 8.97 -31.24 18.30
CA ASN A 225 8.95 -32.23 17.22
C ASN A 225 8.26 -31.78 15.93
N ASP A 226 9.13 -31.53 14.94
CA ASP A 226 8.96 -30.88 13.64
C ASP A 226 8.07 -31.58 12.59
N TYR A 227 7.32 -32.63 12.92
CA TYR A 227 6.80 -33.52 11.86
C TYR A 227 5.38 -33.22 11.33
N ILE A 228 4.54 -32.44 12.02
CA ILE A 228 3.10 -32.35 11.67
C ILE A 228 2.72 -31.11 10.82
N SER A 229 3.67 -30.24 10.46
CA SER A 229 3.38 -28.97 9.77
C SER A 229 3.70 -28.99 8.27
N VAL A 230 3.25 -30.00 7.52
CA VAL A 230 3.44 -30.04 6.05
C VAL A 230 2.10 -29.89 5.31
N ASN A 231 1.01 -30.44 5.84
CA ASN A 231 -0.24 -30.61 5.07
C ASN A 231 -1.13 -29.34 4.95
N MET A 232 -0.96 -28.33 5.84
CA MET A 232 -1.69 -27.06 5.72
C MET A 232 -0.94 -25.99 4.89
N TRP A 233 0.37 -26.13 4.74
CA TRP A 233 1.18 -25.19 3.97
C TRP A 233 0.90 -25.30 2.48
N ASP A 234 0.65 -26.51 1.98
CA ASP A 234 0.31 -26.74 0.58
C ASP A 234 -0.92 -25.94 0.15
N ARG A 235 -1.95 -25.81 0.99
CA ARG A 235 -3.17 -25.05 0.63
C ARG A 235 -2.98 -23.53 0.56
N VAL A 236 -2.13 -22.98 1.43
CA VAL A 236 -1.79 -21.55 1.41
C VAL A 236 -0.82 -21.27 0.26
N TYR A 237 0.18 -22.14 0.08
CA TYR A 237 1.12 -22.09 -1.03
C TYR A 237 0.40 -22.22 -2.38
N ASP A 238 -0.58 -23.11 -2.51
CA ASP A 238 -1.42 -23.27 -3.70
C ASP A 238 -2.27 -22.02 -3.97
N ARG A 239 -2.81 -21.37 -2.94
CA ARG A 239 -3.53 -20.09 -3.12
C ARG A 239 -2.60 -18.97 -3.57
N LEU A 240 -1.38 -18.93 -3.05
CA LEU A 240 -0.33 -17.98 -3.45
C LEU A 240 0.21 -18.30 -4.86
N ILE A 241 0.32 -19.57 -5.24
CA ILE A 241 0.65 -20.04 -6.60
C ILE A 241 -0.46 -19.66 -7.56
N VAL A 242 -1.74 -19.88 -7.23
CA VAL A 242 -2.88 -19.53 -8.11
C VAL A 242 -2.91 -18.03 -8.38
N LEU A 243 -2.68 -17.19 -7.36
CA LEU A 243 -2.57 -15.73 -7.50
C LEU A 243 -1.31 -15.29 -8.28
N ASN A 244 -0.22 -16.05 -8.21
CA ASN A 244 1.02 -15.77 -8.93
C ASN A 244 1.20 -16.61 -10.20
N LYS A 245 0.23 -17.43 -10.63
CA LYS A 245 0.44 -18.45 -11.69
C LYS A 245 0.85 -17.79 -13.01
N GLY A 246 0.33 -16.60 -13.30
CA GLY A 246 0.76 -15.77 -14.44
C GLY A 246 2.15 -15.13 -14.27
N LYS A 247 2.56 -14.76 -13.04
CA LYS A 247 3.87 -14.16 -12.74
C LYS A 247 4.99 -15.21 -12.66
N VAL A 248 4.70 -16.37 -12.08
CA VAL A 248 5.58 -17.56 -12.03
C VAL A 248 5.78 -18.11 -13.45
N SER A 249 4.72 -18.22 -14.24
CA SER A 249 4.82 -18.55 -15.66
C SER A 249 5.74 -17.59 -16.41
N ARG A 250 5.58 -16.27 -16.21
CA ARG A 250 6.45 -15.26 -16.82
C ARG A 250 7.93 -15.42 -16.41
N LYS A 251 8.22 -15.66 -15.12
CA LYS A 251 9.60 -15.90 -14.65
C LYS A 251 10.21 -17.18 -15.22
N LEU A 252 9.43 -18.25 -15.36
CA LEU A 252 9.90 -19.50 -15.99
C LEU A 252 10.15 -19.32 -17.50
N VAL A 253 9.27 -18.57 -18.19
CA VAL A 253 9.47 -18.19 -19.59
C VAL A 253 10.75 -17.36 -19.76
N GLU A 254 10.98 -16.39 -18.88
CA GLU A 254 12.20 -15.57 -18.88
C GLU A 254 13.45 -16.42 -18.63
N LEU A 255 13.41 -17.36 -17.68
CA LEU A 255 14.50 -18.28 -17.40
C LEU A 255 14.83 -19.16 -18.63
N ARG A 256 13.81 -19.68 -19.33
CA ARG A 256 14.01 -20.44 -20.58
C ARG A 256 14.56 -19.56 -21.71
N ASN A 257 14.07 -18.33 -21.85
CA ASN A 257 14.58 -17.39 -22.85
C ASN A 257 16.06 -17.06 -22.62
N ARG A 258 16.48 -16.91 -21.36
CA ARG A 258 17.88 -16.72 -20.99
C ARG A 258 18.74 -17.94 -21.33
N HIS A 259 18.25 -19.15 -21.03
CA HIS A 259 18.93 -20.38 -21.40
C HIS A 259 19.16 -20.49 -22.92
N LYS A 260 18.11 -20.22 -23.72
CA LYS A 260 18.22 -20.20 -25.18
C LYS A 260 19.19 -19.14 -25.69
N LYS A 261 19.16 -17.93 -25.12
CA LYS A 261 20.14 -16.87 -25.44
C LYS A 261 21.56 -17.28 -25.07
N SER A 262 21.77 -17.95 -23.93
CA SER A 262 23.11 -18.38 -23.56
C SER A 262 23.70 -19.42 -24.51
N LEU A 263 22.87 -20.26 -25.12
CA LEU A 263 23.31 -21.22 -26.14
C LEU A 263 23.60 -20.55 -27.49
N ALA A 264 22.97 -19.41 -27.77
CA ALA A 264 23.13 -18.68 -29.03
C ALA A 264 24.25 -17.62 -28.99
N CYS A 265 24.75 -17.26 -27.81
CA CYS A 265 25.79 -16.26 -27.62
C CYS A 265 27.13 -16.93 -27.28
N ASN A 266 28.20 -16.47 -27.92
CA ASN A 266 29.56 -16.84 -27.54
C ASN A 266 30.04 -15.92 -26.42
N PHE A 267 30.43 -16.51 -25.29
CA PHE A 267 30.96 -15.77 -24.15
C PHE A 267 32.43 -16.13 -23.93
N THR A 268 33.26 -15.11 -23.73
CA THR A 268 34.63 -15.29 -23.25
C THR A 268 34.60 -15.37 -21.73
N ILE A 269 34.81 -16.58 -21.19
CA ILE A 269 34.82 -16.85 -19.75
C ILE A 269 36.23 -17.30 -19.37
N SER A 270 36.89 -16.59 -18.46
CA SER A 270 38.18 -16.99 -17.91
C SER A 270 38.06 -17.41 -16.44
N PRO A 271 38.64 -18.57 -16.06
CA PRO A 271 38.63 -19.02 -14.67
C PRO A 271 39.60 -18.19 -13.82
N SER A 272 39.18 -17.88 -12.59
CA SER A 272 40.03 -17.29 -11.56
C SER A 272 40.36 -18.33 -10.49
N ASN A 273 41.49 -18.17 -9.80
CA ASN A 273 42.03 -19.15 -8.85
C ASN A 273 41.13 -19.43 -7.62
N ASP A 274 40.09 -18.63 -7.40
CA ASP A 274 39.21 -18.70 -6.22
C ASP A 274 37.81 -19.30 -6.52
N GLY A 275 37.65 -20.08 -7.60
CA GLY A 275 36.34 -20.63 -7.98
C GLY A 275 35.35 -19.57 -8.52
N LYS A 276 35.89 -18.46 -9.02
CA LYS A 276 35.15 -17.37 -9.65
C LYS A 276 35.44 -17.34 -11.15
N TYR A 277 34.52 -16.80 -11.92
CA TYR A 277 34.64 -16.63 -13.36
C TYR A 277 34.68 -15.15 -13.70
N VAL A 278 35.58 -14.76 -14.59
CA VAL A 278 35.59 -13.41 -15.16
C VAL A 278 34.95 -13.48 -16.53
N VAL A 279 33.97 -12.60 -16.77
CA VAL A 279 33.22 -12.52 -18.02
C VAL A 279 33.35 -11.13 -18.62
N THR A 280 33.58 -11.07 -19.92
CA THR A 280 33.64 -9.81 -20.66
C THR A 280 32.24 -9.36 -21.06
N SER A 281 31.96 -8.06 -20.93
CA SER A 281 30.73 -7.44 -21.43
C SER A 281 30.55 -7.67 -22.94
N SER A 282 29.30 -7.63 -23.42
CA SER A 282 28.98 -7.77 -24.86
C SER A 282 29.68 -6.73 -25.74
N ASP A 283 30.02 -5.58 -25.17
CA ASP A 283 30.64 -4.45 -25.87
C ASP A 283 32.17 -4.42 -25.65
N GLU A 284 32.74 -5.47 -25.03
CA GLU A 284 34.17 -5.65 -24.71
C GLU A 284 34.82 -4.60 -23.81
N ARG A 285 34.04 -3.65 -23.27
CA ARG A 285 34.55 -2.52 -22.48
C ARG A 285 34.71 -2.79 -20.99
N GLU A 286 33.95 -3.72 -20.44
CA GLU A 286 33.89 -3.96 -19.00
C GLU A 286 34.04 -5.45 -18.68
N LEU A 287 34.70 -5.74 -17.57
CA LEU A 287 34.85 -7.09 -17.03
C LEU A 287 34.00 -7.22 -15.78
N TYR A 288 33.25 -8.31 -15.68
CA TYR A 288 32.45 -8.64 -14.51
C TYR A 288 32.89 -9.95 -13.89
N VAL A 289 32.72 -10.06 -12.58
CA VAL A 289 33.03 -11.27 -11.83
C VAL A 289 31.74 -12.00 -11.52
N VAL A 290 31.70 -13.27 -11.87
CA VAL A 290 30.61 -14.20 -11.58
C VAL A 290 31.08 -15.22 -10.56
N TYR A 291 30.31 -15.42 -9.51
CA TYR A 291 30.61 -16.41 -8.48
C TYR A 291 29.35 -17.21 -8.12
N GLU A 292 29.54 -18.44 -7.68
CA GLU A 292 28.46 -19.29 -7.20
C GLU A 292 27.99 -18.81 -5.82
N ASN A 293 26.69 -18.55 -5.69
CA ASN A 293 26.10 -17.99 -4.47
C ASN A 293 25.40 -19.05 -3.61
N LYS A 294 24.76 -20.05 -4.23
CA LYS A 294 24.14 -21.19 -3.55
C LYS A 294 24.26 -22.45 -4.40
N GLU A 295 25.07 -23.41 -3.94
CA GLU A 295 25.25 -24.70 -4.62
C GLU A 295 23.93 -25.51 -4.70
N ASN A 296 23.10 -25.44 -3.66
CA ASN A 296 21.85 -26.22 -3.55
C ASN A 296 20.65 -25.35 -3.20
N CYS A 297 20.17 -24.58 -4.18
CA CYS A 297 18.95 -23.81 -4.00
C CYS A 297 17.70 -24.71 -4.06
N GLU A 298 16.87 -24.67 -3.00
CA GLU A 298 15.60 -25.39 -2.86
C GLU A 298 14.43 -24.73 -3.61
N CYS A 299 14.68 -23.68 -4.41
CA CYS A 299 13.62 -22.98 -5.10
C CYS A 299 12.95 -23.85 -6.19
N ARG A 300 11.63 -23.64 -6.40
CA ARG A 300 10.86 -24.33 -7.46
C ARG A 300 11.00 -23.66 -8.85
N LEU A 301 11.79 -22.59 -8.98
CA LEU A 301 12.01 -21.83 -10.22
C LEU A 301 13.31 -22.26 -10.91
N LYS A 302 13.34 -23.52 -11.38
CA LYS A 302 14.50 -24.11 -12.07
C LYS A 302 14.22 -24.20 -13.57
N CYS A 303 15.28 -24.07 -14.37
CA CYS A 303 15.20 -24.33 -15.79
C CYS A 303 15.03 -25.84 -16.00
N ASP A 304 14.13 -26.25 -16.91
CA ASP A 304 13.92 -27.67 -17.18
C ASP A 304 15.11 -28.34 -17.86
N GLU A 305 15.92 -27.55 -18.58
CA GLU A 305 17.07 -28.03 -19.36
C GLU A 305 18.34 -28.10 -18.50
N CYS A 306 18.77 -26.98 -17.90
CA CYS A 306 20.01 -26.96 -17.09
C CYS A 306 19.81 -27.27 -15.59
N LYS A 307 18.57 -27.42 -15.12
CA LYS A 307 18.20 -27.65 -13.70
C LYS A 307 18.72 -26.59 -12.70
N LYS A 308 19.34 -25.52 -13.17
CA LYS A 308 19.80 -24.39 -12.35
C LYS A 308 18.71 -23.32 -12.24
N CYS A 309 18.77 -22.57 -11.14
CA CYS A 309 17.90 -21.42 -10.90
C CYS A 309 18.66 -20.11 -11.08
N ILE A 310 17.94 -19.00 -11.15
CA ILE A 310 18.57 -17.67 -11.35
C ILE A 310 19.46 -17.22 -10.18
N GLN A 311 19.32 -17.84 -9.00
CA GLN A 311 20.09 -17.51 -7.80
C GLN A 311 21.39 -18.32 -7.67
N THR A 312 21.65 -19.28 -8.57
CA THR A 312 22.85 -20.15 -8.48
C THR A 312 24.13 -19.34 -8.70
N TYR A 313 24.16 -18.46 -9.69
CA TYR A 313 25.32 -17.63 -10.03
C TYR A 313 24.96 -16.16 -9.94
N VAL A 314 25.82 -15.36 -9.30
CA VAL A 314 25.66 -13.91 -9.16
C VAL A 314 26.78 -13.22 -9.92
N CYS A 315 26.41 -12.27 -10.78
CA CYS A 315 27.34 -11.40 -11.48
C CYS A 315 27.49 -10.08 -10.73
N SER A 316 28.69 -9.49 -10.74
CA SER A 316 28.97 -8.18 -10.16
C SER A 316 28.38 -7.00 -10.95
N CYS A 317 27.75 -7.23 -12.10
CA CYS A 317 27.15 -6.15 -12.88
C CYS A 317 25.92 -5.54 -12.17
N MET A 318 25.69 -4.24 -12.39
CA MET A 318 24.57 -3.51 -11.79
C MET A 318 23.21 -4.15 -12.10
N ASP A 319 23.02 -4.67 -13.32
CA ASP A 319 21.78 -5.39 -13.68
C ASP A 319 21.53 -6.64 -12.83
N SER A 320 22.59 -7.36 -12.46
CA SER A 320 22.50 -8.55 -11.61
C SER A 320 22.15 -8.17 -10.17
N ILE A 321 22.69 -7.06 -9.67
CA ILE A 321 22.47 -6.54 -8.31
C ILE A 321 21.07 -5.94 -8.16
N ILE A 322 20.59 -5.19 -9.16
CA ILE A 322 19.31 -4.47 -9.11
C ILE A 322 18.14 -5.40 -9.41
N ARG A 323 18.24 -6.25 -10.44
CA ARG A 323 17.06 -7.01 -10.91
C ARG A 323 16.74 -8.25 -10.07
N TRP A 324 17.68 -8.75 -9.25
CA TRP A 324 17.56 -10.11 -8.69
C TRP A 324 17.83 -10.26 -7.19
N ASN A 325 17.78 -9.17 -6.42
CA ASN A 325 17.57 -9.23 -4.96
C ASN A 325 16.08 -9.43 -4.63
N MET A 326 15.62 -10.69 -4.68
CA MET A 326 14.43 -11.16 -3.95
C MET A 326 14.54 -12.63 -3.57
#